data_AF-G1SDQ8-F1
#
_entry.id   AF-G1SDQ8-F1
#
_cell.length_a   1.000
_cell.length_b   1.000
_cell.length_c   1.000
_cell.angle_alpha   90.00
_cell.angle_beta   90.00
_cell.angle_gamma   90.00
#
_symmetry.space_group_name_H-M   'P 1'
#
loop_
_entity.id
_entity.type
_entity.pdbx_description
1 polymer ?
#
loop_
_entity_poly.entity_id
_entity_poly.type
_entity_poly.pdbx_seq_one_letter_code
_entity_poly.pdbx_strand_id
1 'polypeptide(L)'
;MRTPVVMTLGMVLAPCALLLNLTSTLAPGWRLVKGFLDQPVDVVQFQGLWDLCREQSSRERECGQPDEWGYFAAQPVLVARGLMVTSLATTALGLLLATLGVRCWRDEPHFALAGLSGIVFFAAGLFSLIPVSWYNHFLADRTVLPAPASPVTVQVSYSLVLGYLGSCLLLLGGFSLALSLAPWCEERCQGCRKAPPAGPRRSSISTVYVDWPEPALTPAIKYYSEGQHRPPPAAQQQHGAAAKPRVGFPMPKPRLQTCYTNPVDVLDGESHKAADSQGASSRSTRPCHSSLPCDSDL
;
A
#
# COMPACT_ATOMS: atom_id res chain seq x y z
N MET A 1 12.57 -11.01 -15.77
CA MET A 1 11.69 -10.24 -14.86
C MET A 1 12.29 -8.84 -14.71
N ARG A 2 11.65 -7.78 -15.22
CA ARG A 2 12.12 -6.41 -14.98
C ARG A 2 11.64 -6.01 -13.58
N THR A 3 12.57 -5.71 -12.66
CA THR A 3 12.20 -5.11 -11.37
C THR A 3 11.44 -3.82 -11.65
N PRO A 4 10.26 -3.61 -11.03
CA PRO A 4 9.48 -2.41 -11.26
C PRO A 4 10.30 -1.18 -10.83
N VAL A 5 10.34 -0.15 -11.68
CA VAL A 5 11.17 1.06 -11.49
C VAL A 5 10.96 1.69 -10.11
N VAL A 6 9.72 1.65 -9.61
CA VAL A 6 9.34 2.15 -8.28
C VAL A 6 10.10 1.50 -7.13
N MET A 7 10.45 0.21 -7.26
CA MET A 7 11.17 -0.53 -6.21
C MET A 7 12.65 -0.17 -6.21
N THR A 8 13.26 -0.01 -7.39
CA THR A 8 14.65 0.44 -7.54
C THR A 8 14.82 1.87 -7.01
N LEU A 9 13.86 2.76 -7.30
CA LEU A 9 13.89 4.14 -6.79
C LEU A 9 13.91 4.17 -5.26
N GLY A 10 12.97 3.49 -4.59
CA GLY A 10 12.95 3.47 -3.14
C GLY A 10 14.22 2.87 -2.51
N MET A 11 14.78 1.82 -3.11
CA MET A 11 16.03 1.19 -2.65
C MET A 11 17.26 2.10 -2.75
N VAL A 12 17.31 3.01 -3.73
CA VAL A 12 18.41 3.97 -3.90
C VAL A 12 18.19 5.23 -3.05
N LEU A 13 16.95 5.70 -2.97
CA LEU A 13 16.60 6.92 -2.23
C LEU A 13 16.72 6.73 -0.71
N ALA A 14 16.38 5.56 -0.17
CA ALA A 14 16.45 5.28 1.27
C ALA A 14 17.85 5.44 1.90
N PRO A 15 18.94 4.83 1.37
CA PRO A 15 20.28 5.01 1.93
C PRO A 15 20.80 6.44 1.73
N CYS A 16 20.48 7.09 0.60
CA CYS A 16 20.82 8.49 0.38
C CYS A 16 20.15 9.41 1.44
N ALA A 17 18.85 9.20 1.67
CA ALA A 17 18.10 9.92 2.70
C ALA A 17 18.64 9.65 4.12
N LEU A 18 19.07 8.42 4.42
CA LEU A 18 19.71 8.09 5.69
C LEU A 18 20.98 8.91 5.90
N LEU A 19 21.86 8.99 4.89
CA LEU A 19 23.10 9.77 4.97
C LEU A 19 22.83 11.27 5.15
N LEU A 20 21.83 11.81 4.43
CA LEU A 20 21.45 13.22 4.54
C LEU A 20 20.84 13.56 5.91
N ASN A 21 19.97 12.71 6.45
CA ASN A 21 19.42 12.92 7.79
C ASN A 21 20.48 12.69 8.88
N LEU A 22 21.41 11.75 8.69
CA LEU A 22 22.51 11.50 9.62
C LEU A 22 23.45 12.71 9.68
N THR A 23 23.85 13.23 8.52
CA THR A 23 24.67 14.44 8.44
C THR A 23 23.92 15.66 8.98
N SER A 24 22.62 15.81 8.68
CA SER A 24 21.79 16.88 9.26
C SER A 24 21.77 16.82 10.79
N THR A 25 21.65 15.62 11.36
CA THR A 25 21.56 15.41 12.81
C THR A 25 22.89 15.64 13.51
N LEU A 26 23.99 15.16 12.94
CA LEU A 26 25.32 15.23 13.56
C LEU A 26 26.06 16.53 13.28
N ALA A 27 25.83 17.18 12.14
CA ALA A 27 26.57 18.37 11.76
C ALA A 27 26.20 19.58 12.63
N PRO A 28 27.20 20.33 13.12
CA PRO A 28 26.98 21.59 13.80
C PRO A 28 26.66 22.68 12.78
N GLY A 29 25.37 22.88 12.50
CA GLY A 29 24.97 23.85 11.48
C GLY A 29 23.48 23.90 11.15
N TRP A 30 22.60 23.86 12.16
CA TRP A 30 21.15 24.04 11.95
C TRP A 30 20.79 25.50 11.76
N ARG A 31 21.33 26.36 12.62
CA ARG A 31 21.27 27.82 12.47
C ARG A 31 22.67 28.41 12.47
N LEU A 32 22.82 29.50 11.75
CA LEU A 32 24.03 30.30 11.71
C LEU A 32 23.71 31.70 12.24
N VAL A 33 24.57 32.20 13.13
CA VAL A 33 24.42 33.50 13.78
C VAL A 33 25.65 34.35 13.49
N LYS A 34 25.45 35.56 12.97
CA LYS A 34 26.51 36.50 12.59
C LYS A 34 26.15 37.93 12.98
N GLY A 35 27.13 38.83 12.98
CA GLY A 35 26.90 40.26 13.24
C GLY A 35 26.88 40.61 14.73
N PHE A 36 27.79 39.99 15.49
CA PHE A 36 28.04 40.36 16.89
C PHE A 36 28.68 41.76 16.94
N LEU A 37 28.23 42.63 17.85
CA LEU A 37 28.80 43.98 18.04
C LEU A 37 30.14 43.92 18.79
N ASP A 38 30.24 43.05 19.79
CA ASP A 38 31.40 42.93 20.69
C ASP A 38 32.49 41.99 20.15
N GLN A 39 32.35 41.52 18.90
CA GLN A 39 33.27 40.56 18.28
C GLN A 39 33.61 41.00 16.84
N PRO A 40 34.72 40.51 16.28
CA PRO A 40 35.07 40.78 14.89
C PRO A 40 33.95 40.37 13.93
N VAL A 41 33.76 41.15 12.86
CA VAL A 41 32.71 40.92 11.82
C VAL A 41 32.83 39.52 11.19
N ASP A 42 34.04 38.96 11.16
CA ASP A 42 34.34 37.63 10.61
C ASP A 42 33.97 36.46 11.54
N VAL A 43 33.46 36.74 12.75
CA VAL A 43 33.03 35.70 13.68
C VAL A 43 31.63 35.21 13.33
N VAL A 44 31.51 33.90 13.17
CA VAL A 44 30.26 33.23 12.83
C VAL A 44 30.05 32.06 13.79
N GLN A 45 28.85 31.94 14.34
CA GLN A 45 28.49 30.84 15.24
C GLN A 45 27.53 29.88 14.55
N PHE A 46 27.97 28.63 14.41
CA PHE A 46 27.16 27.52 13.95
C PHE A 46 26.60 26.77 15.15
N GLN A 47 25.28 26.71 15.22
CA GLN A 47 24.61 26.00 16.29
C GLN A 47 23.97 24.75 15.71
N GLY A 48 24.47 23.61 16.15
CA GLY A 48 23.98 22.31 15.80
C GLY A 48 22.86 21.84 16.70
N LEU A 49 22.60 20.55 16.63
CA LEU A 49 21.70 19.90 17.56
C LEU A 49 22.43 19.35 18.78
N TRP A 50 23.69 18.92 18.63
CA TRP A 50 24.49 18.31 19.70
C TRP A 50 25.66 19.16 20.16
N ASP A 51 26.16 20.03 19.27
CA ASP A 51 27.36 20.81 19.50
C ASP A 51 27.22 22.23 18.91
N LEU A 52 27.95 23.18 19.48
CA LEU A 52 28.05 24.56 19.01
C LEU A 52 29.49 24.80 18.58
N CYS A 53 29.66 25.30 17.35
CA CYS A 53 30.97 25.67 16.82
C CYS A 53 31.02 27.16 16.54
N ARG A 54 32.14 27.76 16.90
CA ARG A 54 32.48 29.14 16.56
C ARG A 54 33.58 29.11 15.52
N GLU A 55 33.42 29.89 14.48
CA GLU A 55 34.44 30.07 13.46
C GLU A 55 34.85 31.54 13.40
N GLN A 56 36.16 31.77 13.43
CA GLN A 56 36.76 33.09 13.29
C GLN A 56 37.72 33.06 12.10
N SER A 57 37.44 33.88 11.08
CA SER A 57 38.33 34.06 9.91
C SER A 57 38.60 32.80 9.08
N SER A 58 37.60 31.92 8.89
CA SER A 58 37.65 30.69 8.06
C SER A 58 38.75 29.65 8.36
N ARG A 59 39.70 29.98 9.23
CA ARG A 59 40.89 29.18 9.57
C ARG A 59 40.83 28.58 10.97
N GLU A 60 40.12 29.23 11.89
CA GLU A 60 39.96 28.76 13.25
C GLU A 60 38.50 28.34 13.47
N ARG A 61 38.27 27.03 13.65
CA ARG A 61 36.96 26.45 13.98
C ARG A 61 37.06 25.73 15.32
N GLU A 62 36.48 26.35 16.34
CA GLU A 62 36.43 25.82 17.69
C GLU A 62 35.02 25.27 17.96
N CYS A 63 34.91 23.95 18.11
CA CYS A 63 33.67 23.27 18.51
C CYS A 63 33.67 22.97 20.01
N GLY A 64 32.51 22.64 20.60
CA GLY A 64 32.36 22.44 22.03
C GLY A 64 32.16 23.72 22.84
N GLN A 65 31.62 24.77 22.21
CA GLN A 65 31.37 26.04 22.90
C GLN A 65 30.28 25.87 23.98
N PRO A 66 30.43 26.52 25.15
CA PRO A 66 29.44 26.43 26.21
C PRO A 66 28.11 27.05 25.80
N ASP A 67 27.01 26.44 26.23
CA ASP A 67 25.66 26.95 26.00
C ASP A 67 25.33 28.06 27.01
N GLU A 68 25.78 29.28 26.73
CA GLU A 68 25.55 30.45 27.59
C GLU A 68 24.07 30.91 27.58
N TRP A 69 23.31 30.55 26.54
CA TRP A 69 21.97 31.10 26.28
C TRP A 69 20.84 30.07 26.47
N GLY A 70 21.15 28.87 26.94
CA GLY A 70 20.18 27.80 27.14
C GLY A 70 19.53 27.30 25.83
N TYR A 71 20.25 27.40 24.71
CA TYR A 71 19.77 26.95 23.41
C TYR A 71 19.40 25.46 23.41
N PHE A 72 20.16 24.61 24.11
CA PHE A 72 19.85 23.18 24.18
C PHE A 72 18.61 22.86 25.02
N ALA A 73 18.22 23.76 25.92
CA ALA A 73 16.98 23.64 26.70
C ALA A 73 15.74 24.10 25.92
N ALA A 74 15.93 24.75 24.76
CA ALA A 74 14.82 25.21 23.94
C ALA A 74 13.97 24.02 23.45
N GLN A 75 12.65 24.16 23.58
CA GLN A 75 11.71 23.09 23.24
C GLN A 75 11.85 22.57 21.79
N PRO A 76 12.02 23.43 20.75
CA PRO A 76 12.21 22.94 19.39
C PRO A 76 13.48 22.09 19.21
N VAL A 77 14.55 22.39 19.95
CA VAL A 77 15.82 21.65 19.89
C VAL A 77 15.68 20.28 20.54
N LEU A 78 15.03 20.21 21.72
CA LEU A 78 14.76 18.95 22.41
C LEU A 78 13.88 18.02 21.58
N VAL A 79 12.80 18.55 21.01
CA VAL A 79 11.90 17.79 20.13
C VAL A 79 12.64 17.34 18.87
N ALA A 80 13.45 18.21 18.26
CA ALA A 80 14.26 17.85 17.11
C ALA A 80 15.27 16.74 17.41
N ARG A 81 15.92 16.73 18.57
CA ARG A 81 16.82 15.64 19.01
C ARG A 81 16.09 14.31 19.04
N GLY A 82 14.95 14.27 19.72
CA GLY A 82 14.16 13.04 19.84
C GLY A 82 13.69 12.53 18.48
N LEU A 83 13.04 13.40 17.70
CA LEU A 83 12.42 13.03 16.43
C LEU A 83 13.44 12.69 15.32
N MET A 84 14.59 13.38 15.26
CA MET A 84 15.64 13.03 14.30
C MET A 84 16.28 11.67 14.63
N VAL A 85 16.55 11.38 15.91
CA VAL A 85 17.12 10.08 16.32
C VAL A 85 16.13 8.95 16.07
N THR A 86 14.84 9.14 16.38
CA THR A 86 13.81 8.13 16.09
C THR A 86 13.62 7.95 14.59
N SER A 87 13.67 9.01 13.79
CA SER A 87 13.66 8.93 12.32
C SER A 87 14.85 8.11 11.79
N LEU A 88 16.07 8.34 12.29
CA LEU A 88 17.25 7.56 11.90
C LEU A 88 17.11 6.08 12.26
N ALA A 89 16.65 5.78 13.48
CA ALA A 89 16.44 4.41 13.93
C ALA A 89 15.36 3.69 13.10
N THR A 90 14.24 4.35 12.82
CA THR A 90 13.15 3.80 12.00
C THR A 90 13.57 3.65 10.53
N THR A 91 14.37 4.57 10.00
CA THR A 91 14.98 4.44 8.66
C THR A 91 15.92 3.23 8.60
N ALA A 92 16.78 3.04 9.59
CA ALA A 92 17.65 1.87 9.66
C ALA A 92 16.83 0.56 9.72
N LEU A 93 15.77 0.52 10.52
CA LEU A 93 14.85 -0.63 10.55
C LEU A 93 14.17 -0.86 9.20
N GLY A 94 13.73 0.21 8.52
CA GLY A 94 13.17 0.15 7.18
C GLY A 94 14.15 -0.43 6.16
N LEU A 95 15.43 -0.05 6.21
CA LEU A 95 16.48 -0.61 5.36
C LEU A 95 16.73 -2.09 5.62
N LEU A 96 16.69 -2.53 6.88
CA LEU A 96 16.77 -3.94 7.22
C LEU A 96 15.59 -4.73 6.64
N LEU A 97 14.36 -4.20 6.75
CA LEU A 97 13.18 -4.82 6.16
C LEU A 97 13.25 -4.85 4.62
N ALA A 98 13.71 -3.77 4.00
CA ALA A 98 13.87 -3.66 2.56
C ALA A 98 14.91 -4.67 2.04
N THR A 99 16.08 -4.77 2.68
CA THR A 99 17.12 -5.75 2.30
C THR A 99 16.67 -7.20 2.48
N LEU A 100 15.91 -7.50 3.54
CA LEU A 100 15.28 -8.81 3.72
C LEU A 100 14.21 -9.11 2.65
N GLY A 101 13.47 -8.09 2.22
CA GLY A 101 12.42 -8.20 1.19
C GLY A 101 12.98 -8.47 -0.20
N VAL A 102 14.17 -7.93 -0.50
CA VAL A 102 14.83 -8.03 -1.80
C VAL A 102 15.81 -9.22 -1.90
N ARG A 103 16.01 -10.01 -0.83
CA ARG A 103 16.96 -11.15 -0.75
C ARG A 103 17.31 -11.72 -2.13
N CYS A 104 18.47 -11.30 -2.67
CA CYS A 104 18.92 -11.57 -4.04
C CYS A 104 19.10 -13.06 -4.41
N TRP A 105 18.78 -13.98 -3.50
CA TRP A 105 18.98 -15.44 -3.64
C TRP A 105 17.68 -16.25 -3.63
N ARG A 106 16.51 -15.60 -3.54
CA ARG A 106 15.21 -16.28 -3.67
C ARG A 106 14.55 -15.88 -4.99
N ASP A 107 14.02 -16.87 -5.70
CA ASP A 107 13.34 -16.69 -6.99
C ASP A 107 12.06 -15.84 -6.90
N GLU A 108 11.46 -15.69 -5.70
CA GLU A 108 10.27 -14.86 -5.49
C GLU A 108 10.49 -13.73 -4.45
N PRO A 109 10.42 -12.45 -4.87
CA PRO A 109 10.48 -11.32 -3.95
C PRO A 109 9.23 -11.27 -3.06
N HIS A 110 9.41 -11.01 -1.77
CA HIS A 110 8.30 -10.90 -0.83
C HIS A 110 7.72 -9.48 -0.90
N PHE A 111 6.85 -9.22 -1.88
CA PHE A 111 6.23 -7.90 -2.12
C PHE A 111 5.58 -7.28 -0.87
N ALA A 112 5.02 -8.11 0.01
CA ALA A 112 4.48 -7.67 1.30
C ALA A 112 5.53 -7.03 2.21
N LEU A 113 6.73 -7.61 2.27
CA LEU A 113 7.81 -7.11 3.12
C LEU A 113 8.42 -5.83 2.52
N ALA A 114 8.54 -5.79 1.19
CA ALA A 114 9.01 -4.62 0.46
C ALA A 114 8.08 -3.42 0.67
N GLY A 115 6.76 -3.57 0.52
CA GLY A 115 5.87 -2.44 0.76
C GLY A 115 5.69 -2.11 2.25
N LEU A 116 5.81 -3.07 3.18
CA LEU A 116 5.87 -2.78 4.62
C LEU A 116 7.07 -1.88 4.94
N SER A 117 8.23 -2.14 4.34
CA SER A 117 9.40 -1.26 4.46
C SER A 117 9.12 0.16 3.94
N GLY A 118 8.34 0.30 2.88
CA GLY A 118 7.89 1.59 2.35
C GLY A 118 7.06 2.40 3.34
N ILE A 119 6.14 1.75 4.05
CA ILE A 119 5.33 2.41 5.11
C ILE A 119 6.24 2.88 6.25
N VAL A 120 7.20 2.06 6.66
CA VAL A 120 8.17 2.42 7.71
C VAL A 120 9.03 3.61 7.28
N PHE A 121 9.52 3.63 6.03
CA PHE A 121 10.25 4.78 5.49
C PHE A 121 9.39 6.04 5.42
N PHE A 122 8.14 5.93 4.99
CA PHE A 122 7.23 7.07 4.95
C PHE A 122 7.03 7.67 6.35
N ALA A 123 6.80 6.83 7.36
CA ALA A 123 6.70 7.28 8.76
C ALA A 123 8.01 7.92 9.25
N ALA A 124 9.16 7.34 8.93
CA ALA A 124 10.47 7.88 9.27
C ALA A 124 10.71 9.26 8.63
N GLY A 125 10.28 9.46 7.37
CA GLY A 125 10.35 10.76 6.68
C GLY A 125 9.46 11.82 7.31
N LEU A 126 8.30 11.45 7.84
CA LEU A 126 7.47 12.37 8.63
C LEU A 126 8.15 12.76 9.94
N PHE A 127 8.76 11.79 10.65
CA PHE A 127 9.49 12.06 11.88
C PHE A 127 10.69 12.99 11.70
N SER A 128 11.37 13.00 10.55
CA SER A 128 12.42 13.99 10.27
C SER A 128 11.89 15.32 9.74
N LEU A 129 10.78 15.32 8.98
CA LEU A 129 10.23 16.56 8.40
C LEU A 129 9.56 17.47 9.45
N ILE A 130 8.83 16.89 10.40
CA ILE A 130 8.13 17.63 11.47
C ILE A 130 9.09 18.52 12.29
N PRO A 131 10.19 18.02 12.88
CA PRO A 131 11.08 18.86 13.66
C PRO A 131 11.83 19.89 12.81
N VAL A 132 12.20 19.56 11.57
CA VAL A 132 12.90 20.49 10.66
C VAL A 132 11.99 21.66 10.28
N SER A 133 10.75 21.37 9.89
CA SER A 133 9.76 22.39 9.56
C SER A 133 9.37 23.25 10.75
N TRP A 134 9.16 22.63 11.92
CA TRP A 134 8.86 23.32 13.17
C TRP A 134 10.02 24.24 13.58
N TYR A 135 11.26 23.74 13.58
CA TYR A 135 12.43 24.54 13.90
C TYR A 135 12.59 25.73 12.94
N ASN A 136 12.39 25.51 11.63
CA ASN A 136 12.46 26.57 10.63
C ASN A 136 11.39 27.64 10.84
N HIS A 137 10.19 27.25 11.28
CA HIS A 137 9.11 28.19 11.59
C HIS A 137 9.46 29.12 12.76
N PHE A 138 10.06 28.58 13.83
CA PHE A 138 10.47 29.35 15.02
C PHE A 138 11.86 29.99 14.90
N LEU A 139 12.51 29.91 13.75
CA LEU A 139 13.88 30.41 13.58
C LEU A 139 14.01 31.92 13.81
N ALA A 140 12.97 32.68 13.46
CA ALA A 140 12.92 34.13 13.65
C ALA A 140 12.44 34.54 15.06
N ASP A 141 11.83 33.61 15.81
CA ASP A 141 11.24 33.89 17.11
C ASP A 141 12.28 33.73 18.23
N ARG A 142 12.74 34.87 18.75
CA ARG A 142 13.75 34.93 19.81
C ARG A 142 13.23 34.52 21.19
N THR A 143 11.92 34.41 21.38
CA THR A 143 11.32 33.97 22.65
C THR A 143 11.38 32.45 22.80
N VAL A 144 11.26 31.74 21.67
CA VAL A 144 11.29 30.27 21.62
C VAL A 144 12.71 29.75 21.39
N LEU A 145 13.48 30.42 20.53
CA LEU A 145 14.90 30.14 20.30
C LEU A 145 15.76 31.28 20.85
N PRO A 146 16.35 31.12 22.05
CA PRO A 146 17.21 32.13 22.63
C PRO A 146 18.35 32.49 21.68
N ALA A 147 18.61 33.79 21.55
CA ALA A 147 19.72 34.33 20.79
C ALA A 147 20.29 35.54 21.54
N PRO A 148 21.58 35.89 21.33
CA PRO A 148 22.20 37.06 21.94
C PRO A 148 21.39 38.34 21.72
N ALA A 149 21.36 39.22 22.74
CA ALA A 149 20.59 40.47 22.72
C ALA A 149 21.12 41.53 21.73
N SER A 150 22.37 41.37 21.26
CA SER A 150 22.97 42.17 20.19
C SER A 150 22.17 42.09 18.87
N PRO A 151 22.38 43.01 17.89
CA PRO A 151 21.76 42.96 16.57
C PRO A 151 22.37 41.85 15.70
N VAL A 152 22.33 40.61 16.20
CA VAL A 152 22.77 39.43 15.47
C VAL A 152 21.72 39.03 14.45
N THR A 153 22.19 38.62 13.28
CA THR A 153 21.38 38.05 12.21
C THR A 153 21.40 36.53 12.35
N VAL A 154 20.20 35.93 12.38
CA VAL A 154 20.02 34.48 12.42
C VAL A 154 19.62 34.02 11.02
N GLN A 155 20.33 33.05 10.48
CA GLN A 155 20.08 32.50 9.15
C GLN A 155 20.01 30.97 9.20
N VAL A 156 19.30 30.39 8.24
CA VAL A 156 19.28 28.94 8.02
C VAL A 156 20.67 28.48 7.60
N SER A 157 21.14 27.37 8.15
CA SER A 157 22.42 26.78 7.79
C SER A 157 22.24 25.45 7.02
N TYR A 158 23.32 24.99 6.41
CA TYR A 158 23.34 23.89 5.45
C TYR A 158 22.75 22.58 6.01
N SER A 159 22.94 22.27 7.29
CA SER A 159 22.48 20.99 7.84
C SER A 159 20.95 20.90 7.88
N LEU A 160 20.26 22.03 8.07
CA LEU A 160 18.80 22.07 8.06
C LEU A 160 18.24 21.80 6.67
N VAL A 161 18.90 22.33 5.64
CA VAL A 161 18.57 22.06 4.23
C VAL A 161 18.79 20.58 3.88
N LEU A 162 19.89 19.99 4.35
CA LEU A 162 20.15 18.54 4.16
C LEU A 162 19.08 17.68 4.83
N GLY A 163 18.61 18.06 6.03
CA GLY A 163 17.52 17.35 6.71
C GLY A 163 16.20 17.45 5.97
N TYR A 164 15.89 18.62 5.40
CA TYR A 164 14.71 18.82 4.57
C TYR A 164 14.77 17.95 3.29
N LEU A 165 15.90 17.98 2.58
CA LEU A 165 16.12 17.14 1.39
C LEU A 165 16.05 15.65 1.73
N GLY A 166 16.73 15.23 2.80
CA GLY A 166 16.71 13.84 3.28
C GLY A 166 15.29 13.37 3.61
N SER A 167 14.50 14.21 4.28
CA SER A 167 13.09 13.91 4.60
C SER A 167 12.24 13.73 3.35
N CYS A 168 12.37 14.64 2.37
CA CYS A 168 11.64 14.55 1.10
C CYS A 168 12.02 13.27 0.32
N LEU A 169 13.31 12.93 0.25
CA LEU A 169 13.77 11.71 -0.42
C LEU A 169 13.24 10.45 0.28
N LEU A 170 13.16 10.47 1.61
CA LEU A 170 12.63 9.37 2.40
C LEU A 170 11.11 9.20 2.20
N LEU A 171 10.35 10.29 2.12
CA LEU A 171 8.92 10.27 1.81
C LEU A 171 8.65 9.75 0.40
N LEU A 172 9.38 10.24 -0.60
CA LEU A 172 9.25 9.77 -1.99
C LEU A 172 9.68 8.30 -2.14
N GLY A 173 10.79 7.91 -1.51
CA GLY A 173 11.27 6.54 -1.48
C GLY A 173 10.29 5.60 -0.77
N GLY A 174 9.79 6.01 0.39
CA GLY A 174 8.79 5.25 1.15
C GLY A 174 7.47 5.11 0.41
N PHE A 175 6.96 6.18 -0.18
CA PHE A 175 5.74 6.16 -0.98
C PHE A 175 5.86 5.26 -2.21
N SER A 176 6.97 5.36 -2.96
CA SER A 176 7.21 4.51 -4.14
C SER A 176 7.30 3.01 -3.79
N LEU A 177 7.95 2.66 -2.67
CA LEU A 177 7.96 1.29 -2.14
C LEU A 177 6.58 0.85 -1.65
N ALA A 178 5.84 1.72 -0.97
CA ALA A 178 4.50 1.41 -0.48
C ALA A 178 3.50 1.13 -1.62
N LEU A 179 3.62 1.82 -2.77
CA LEU A 179 2.83 1.54 -3.96
C LEU A 179 3.07 0.13 -4.53
N SER A 180 4.24 -0.45 -4.28
CA SER A 180 4.54 -1.84 -4.68
C SER A 180 3.71 -2.87 -3.89
N LEU A 181 3.07 -2.45 -2.79
CA LEU A 181 2.16 -3.29 -1.99
C LEU A 181 0.76 -3.45 -2.63
N ALA A 182 0.34 -2.49 -3.47
CA ALA A 182 -0.99 -2.47 -4.09
C ALA A 182 -1.30 -3.71 -4.94
N PRO A 183 -0.44 -4.15 -5.88
CA PRO A 183 -0.72 -5.36 -6.67
C PRO A 183 -0.78 -6.63 -5.81
N TRP A 184 0.08 -6.73 -4.79
CA TRP A 184 0.06 -7.88 -3.85
C TRP A 184 -1.22 -7.92 -3.02
N CYS A 185 -1.72 -6.75 -2.58
CA CYS A 185 -2.98 -6.65 -1.85
C CYS A 185 -4.17 -7.07 -2.73
N GLU A 186 -4.15 -6.70 -4.01
CA GLU A 186 -5.20 -7.06 -4.96
C GLU A 186 -5.24 -8.56 -5.24
N GLU A 187 -4.09 -9.20 -5.48
CA GLU A 187 -3.99 -10.65 -5.67
C GLU A 187 -4.48 -11.43 -4.44
N ARG A 188 -4.12 -10.98 -3.24
CA ARG A 188 -4.55 -11.62 -1.98
C ARG A 188 -6.04 -11.41 -1.73
N CYS A 189 -6.58 -10.23 -2.02
CA CYS A 189 -8.02 -9.96 -1.95
C CYS A 189 -8.81 -10.82 -2.95
N GLN A 190 -8.30 -11.00 -4.17
CA GLN A 190 -8.91 -11.89 -5.16
C GLN A 190 -8.84 -13.37 -4.75
N GLY A 191 -7.72 -13.80 -4.16
CA GLY A 191 -7.57 -15.15 -3.58
C GLY A 191 -8.54 -15.42 -2.44
N CYS A 192 -8.73 -14.46 -1.53
CA CYS A 192 -9.71 -14.55 -0.45
C CYS A 192 -11.16 -14.58 -0.98
N ARG A 193 -11.47 -13.84 -2.06
CA ARG A 193 -12.79 -13.91 -2.72
C ARG A 193 -13.04 -15.25 -3.43
N LYS A 194 -11.98 -15.91 -3.90
CA LYS A 194 -12.07 -17.21 -4.60
C LYS A 194 -11.94 -18.42 -3.66
N ALA A 195 -11.60 -18.22 -2.39
CA ALA A 195 -11.55 -19.29 -1.40
C ALA A 195 -12.96 -19.87 -1.19
N PRO A 196 -13.19 -21.18 -1.41
CA PRO A 196 -14.47 -21.78 -1.13
C PRO A 196 -14.78 -21.63 0.37
N PRO A 197 -16.03 -21.29 0.76
CA PRO A 197 -16.35 -21.07 2.17
C PRO A 197 -16.07 -22.35 2.97
N ALA A 198 -15.16 -22.25 3.93
CA ALA A 198 -14.79 -23.33 4.86
C ALA A 198 -15.85 -23.51 5.98
N GLY A 199 -17.12 -23.33 5.64
CA GLY A 199 -18.25 -23.63 6.53
C GLY A 199 -18.89 -24.96 6.13
N PRO A 200 -19.45 -25.74 7.08
CA PRO A 200 -20.26 -26.89 6.71
C PRO A 200 -21.39 -26.38 5.80
N ARG A 201 -21.51 -26.96 4.59
CA ARG A 201 -22.61 -26.63 3.67
C ARG A 201 -23.92 -26.84 4.44
N ARG A 202 -24.57 -25.74 4.81
CA ARG A 202 -25.93 -25.79 5.34
C ARG A 202 -26.78 -26.37 4.22
N SER A 203 -27.27 -27.60 4.43
CA SER A 203 -28.14 -28.28 3.47
C SER A 203 -29.32 -27.36 3.17
N SER A 204 -29.38 -26.85 1.94
CA SER A 204 -30.54 -26.12 1.42
C SER A 204 -31.76 -27.01 1.60
N ILE A 205 -32.64 -26.66 2.54
CA ILE A 205 -34.01 -27.16 2.61
C ILE A 205 -34.72 -26.59 1.38
N SER A 206 -34.62 -27.29 0.26
CA SER A 206 -35.40 -27.00 -0.94
C SER A 206 -35.78 -28.27 -1.69
N THR A 207 -36.05 -29.35 -0.94
CA THR A 207 -36.77 -30.51 -1.46
C THR A 207 -37.94 -30.74 -0.52
N VAL A 208 -39.07 -30.07 -0.81
CA VAL A 208 -40.36 -30.51 -0.28
C VAL A 208 -40.67 -31.81 -1.01
N TYR A 209 -40.58 -32.93 -0.31
CA TYR A 209 -41.07 -34.20 -0.82
C TYR A 209 -42.59 -34.11 -0.86
N VAL A 210 -43.15 -33.91 -2.05
CA VAL A 210 -44.60 -34.04 -2.27
C VAL A 210 -44.84 -35.52 -2.51
N ASP A 211 -45.40 -36.18 -1.51
CA ASP A 211 -45.85 -37.57 -1.63
C ASP A 211 -47.14 -37.58 -2.45
N TRP A 212 -47.06 -38.04 -3.69
CA TRP A 212 -48.21 -38.14 -4.58
C TRP A 212 -48.91 -39.47 -4.35
N PRO A 213 -50.21 -39.50 -3.99
CA PRO A 213 -50.92 -40.76 -3.82
C PRO A 213 -50.87 -41.58 -5.10
N GLU A 214 -50.37 -42.80 -4.99
CA GLU A 214 -50.30 -43.75 -6.11
C GLU A 214 -51.69 -43.97 -6.71
N PRO A 215 -51.85 -43.83 -8.04
CA PRO A 215 -53.11 -44.16 -8.68
C PRO A 215 -53.37 -45.66 -8.52
N ALA A 216 -54.57 -46.01 -8.05
CA ALA A 216 -55.01 -47.39 -7.94
C ALA A 216 -54.87 -48.06 -9.32
N LEU A 217 -53.94 -49.01 -9.43
CA LEU A 217 -53.79 -49.86 -10.60
C LEU A 217 -55.13 -50.56 -10.84
N THR A 218 -55.81 -50.21 -11.94
CA THR A 218 -56.91 -51.01 -12.43
C THR A 218 -56.38 -52.40 -12.78
N PRO A 219 -57.10 -53.48 -12.44
CA PRO A 219 -56.62 -54.82 -12.72
C PRO A 219 -56.42 -54.99 -14.23
N ALA A 220 -55.22 -55.43 -14.60
CA ALA A 220 -54.84 -55.73 -15.97
C ALA A 220 -55.90 -56.65 -16.61
N ILE A 221 -56.49 -56.19 -17.71
CA ILE A 221 -57.35 -56.99 -18.57
C ILE A 221 -56.49 -58.16 -19.07
N LYS A 222 -56.71 -59.36 -18.50
CA LYS A 222 -56.12 -60.61 -18.99
C LYS A 222 -56.78 -60.95 -20.32
N TYR A 223 -56.07 -60.74 -21.42
CA TYR A 223 -56.36 -61.47 -22.65
C TYR A 223 -56.00 -62.94 -22.43
N TYR A 224 -57.01 -63.79 -22.26
CA TYR A 224 -56.85 -65.23 -22.41
C TYR A 224 -56.68 -65.53 -23.90
N SER A 225 -55.47 -65.92 -24.28
CA SER A 225 -55.23 -66.72 -25.48
C SER A 225 -54.89 -68.12 -25.00
N GLU A 226 -55.86 -69.03 -25.20
CA GLU A 226 -55.69 -70.47 -25.40
C GLU A 226 -54.24 -70.99 -25.42
N GLY A 227 -53.92 -71.95 -24.54
CA GLY A 227 -52.84 -72.92 -24.81
C GLY A 227 -51.81 -73.13 -23.70
N GLN A 228 -52.02 -74.21 -22.93
CA GLN A 228 -51.04 -75.01 -22.17
C GLN A 228 -50.04 -74.32 -21.22
N HIS A 229 -50.28 -74.50 -19.91
CA HIS A 229 -49.24 -74.46 -18.89
C HIS A 229 -48.28 -75.64 -19.03
N ARG A 230 -46.99 -75.37 -19.21
CA ARG A 230 -45.88 -76.28 -18.87
C ARG A 230 -44.84 -75.52 -18.04
N PRO A 231 -44.51 -75.97 -16.81
CA PRO A 231 -43.35 -75.45 -16.11
C PRO A 231 -42.07 -76.06 -16.70
N PRO A 232 -41.03 -75.26 -17.05
CA PRO A 232 -39.72 -75.82 -17.35
C PRO A 232 -38.98 -76.21 -16.05
N PRO A 233 -38.14 -77.25 -16.10
CA PRO A 233 -37.49 -77.82 -14.92
C PRO A 233 -36.37 -76.92 -14.39
N ALA A 234 -36.09 -77.07 -13.09
CA ALA A 234 -34.92 -76.51 -12.46
C ALA A 234 -33.66 -77.25 -12.92
N ALA A 235 -32.70 -76.54 -13.51
CA ALA A 235 -31.26 -76.70 -13.24
C ALA A 235 -30.44 -75.71 -14.08
N GLN A 236 -29.51 -75.05 -13.39
CA GLN A 236 -28.08 -75.02 -13.72
C GLN A 236 -27.46 -73.62 -13.78
N GLN A 237 -26.47 -73.50 -12.92
CA GLN A 237 -25.60 -72.38 -12.62
C GLN A 237 -24.68 -72.08 -13.80
N GLN A 238 -24.64 -70.83 -14.28
CA GLN A 238 -23.59 -70.38 -15.18
C GLN A 238 -23.26 -68.90 -14.96
N HIS A 239 -21.99 -68.66 -14.60
CA HIS A 239 -21.34 -67.36 -14.53
C HIS A 239 -21.42 -66.64 -15.90
N GLY A 240 -21.65 -65.33 -15.90
CA GLY A 240 -21.47 -64.50 -17.10
C GLY A 240 -22.10 -63.12 -16.98
N ALA A 241 -21.26 -62.08 -17.01
CA ALA A 241 -21.62 -60.67 -16.92
C ALA A 241 -22.55 -60.18 -18.04
N ALA A 242 -23.53 -59.33 -17.72
CA ALA A 242 -24.10 -58.35 -18.66
C ALA A 242 -24.81 -57.22 -17.90
N ALA A 243 -24.22 -56.03 -17.93
CA ALA A 243 -24.81 -54.80 -17.43
C ALA A 243 -26.08 -54.45 -18.24
N LYS A 244 -27.19 -54.16 -17.55
CA LYS A 244 -28.40 -53.58 -18.17
C LYS A 244 -28.08 -52.18 -18.71
N PRO A 245 -28.51 -51.81 -19.93
CA PRO A 245 -28.27 -50.48 -20.46
C PRO A 245 -29.15 -49.45 -19.74
N ARG A 246 -28.54 -48.45 -19.10
CA ARG A 246 -29.24 -47.26 -18.63
C ARG A 246 -29.51 -46.37 -19.83
N VAL A 247 -30.77 -46.32 -20.26
CA VAL A 247 -31.25 -45.36 -21.27
C VAL A 247 -31.36 -44.00 -20.59
N GLY A 248 -30.30 -43.20 -20.65
CA GLY A 248 -30.32 -41.78 -20.34
C GLY A 248 -30.59 -40.98 -21.61
N PHE A 249 -31.68 -40.22 -21.66
CA PHE A 249 -31.91 -39.28 -22.75
C PHE A 249 -30.89 -38.13 -22.64
N PRO A 250 -30.11 -37.81 -23.70
CA PRO A 250 -29.20 -36.68 -23.68
C PRO A 250 -29.98 -35.36 -23.70
N MET A 251 -29.81 -34.55 -22.65
CA MET A 251 -30.38 -33.20 -22.59
C MET A 251 -29.62 -32.29 -23.57
N PRO A 252 -30.30 -31.46 -24.39
CA PRO A 252 -29.62 -30.52 -25.28
C PRO A 252 -28.87 -29.46 -24.47
N LYS A 253 -27.57 -29.27 -24.73
CA LYS A 253 -26.81 -28.14 -24.19
C LYS A 253 -27.35 -26.82 -24.79
N PRO A 254 -27.70 -25.81 -23.97
CA PRO A 254 -28.02 -24.50 -24.52
C PRO A 254 -26.77 -23.90 -25.19
N ARG A 255 -26.94 -23.40 -26.41
CA ARG A 255 -25.90 -22.64 -27.11
C ARG A 255 -25.74 -21.30 -26.42
N LEU A 256 -24.49 -20.94 -26.11
CA LEU A 256 -24.10 -19.61 -25.65
C LEU A 256 -24.60 -18.57 -26.65
N GLN A 257 -25.65 -17.83 -26.28
CA GLN A 257 -26.05 -16.60 -26.93
C GLN A 257 -25.90 -15.46 -25.92
N THR A 258 -24.92 -14.62 -26.24
CA THR A 258 -24.94 -13.16 -26.08
C THR A 258 -25.20 -12.64 -24.66
N CYS A 259 -24.11 -12.18 -24.01
CA CYS A 259 -24.17 -11.34 -22.82
C CYS A 259 -25.13 -10.16 -23.04
N TYR A 260 -26.22 -10.12 -22.28
CA TYR A 260 -27.03 -8.92 -22.10
C TYR A 260 -26.49 -8.19 -20.85
N THR A 261 -25.84 -7.05 -21.05
CA THR A 261 -25.48 -6.12 -19.98
C THR A 261 -26.71 -5.30 -19.61
N ASN A 262 -27.21 -5.47 -18.39
CA ASN A 262 -28.08 -4.47 -17.78
C ASN A 262 -27.55 -4.18 -16.35
N PRO A 263 -27.01 -2.99 -16.08
CA PRO A 263 -26.68 -2.54 -14.74
C PRO A 263 -27.92 -1.83 -14.18
N VAL A 264 -28.63 -2.47 -13.26
CA VAL A 264 -29.49 -1.74 -12.34
C VAL A 264 -29.18 -2.28 -10.95
N ASP A 265 -28.39 -1.50 -10.22
CA ASP A 265 -28.17 -1.64 -8.77
C ASP A 265 -29.53 -1.50 -8.07
N VAL A 266 -30.00 -2.59 -7.49
CA VAL A 266 -31.22 -2.63 -6.67
C VAL A 266 -30.81 -2.72 -5.21
N LEU A 267 -30.06 -1.75 -4.70
CA LEU A 267 -29.87 -1.52 -3.26
C LEU A 267 -29.39 -0.08 -3.04
N ASP A 268 -30.31 0.88 -3.08
CA ASP A 268 -30.15 2.15 -2.36
C ASP A 268 -31.52 2.60 -1.85
N GLY A 269 -31.74 2.36 -0.56
CA GLY A 269 -32.75 3.05 0.21
C GLY A 269 -32.05 4.11 1.07
N GLU A 270 -32.45 5.37 0.97
CA GLU A 270 -32.96 6.19 2.09
C GLU A 270 -33.12 7.68 1.70
N SER A 271 -34.29 8.22 2.07
CA SER A 271 -34.48 9.49 2.77
C SER A 271 -34.04 10.84 2.13
N HIS A 272 -35.04 11.55 1.57
CA HIS A 272 -35.33 13.00 1.63
C HIS A 272 -34.23 13.99 2.13
N LYS A 273 -33.85 14.99 1.31
CA LYS A 273 -34.37 16.39 1.25
C LYS A 273 -33.37 17.38 0.60
N ALA A 274 -33.96 18.38 -0.08
CA ALA A 274 -33.50 19.76 -0.32
C ALA A 274 -32.87 20.14 -1.68
N ALA A 275 -33.69 20.89 -2.44
CA ALA A 275 -33.43 22.20 -3.07
C ALA A 275 -32.60 22.31 -4.36
N ASP A 276 -33.28 22.87 -5.37
CA ASP A 276 -32.86 23.89 -6.35
C ASP A 276 -31.63 23.63 -7.24
N SER A 277 -31.53 24.01 -8.51
CA SER A 277 -32.41 24.52 -9.57
C SER A 277 -31.46 24.74 -10.78
N GLN A 278 -31.97 24.67 -12.02
CA GLN A 278 -31.32 25.12 -13.29
C GLN A 278 -30.12 24.26 -13.80
N GLY A 279 -29.93 23.94 -15.07
CA GLY A 279 -30.59 24.24 -16.33
C GLY A 279 -29.68 23.83 -17.52
N ALA A 280 -30.30 23.43 -18.64
CA ALA A 280 -29.78 23.32 -20.03
C ALA A 280 -28.71 22.23 -20.36
N SER A 281 -29.02 21.19 -21.16
CA SER A 281 -29.05 21.11 -22.65
C SER A 281 -27.63 21.19 -23.29
N SER A 282 -27.17 20.38 -24.26
CA SER A 282 -27.81 19.58 -25.31
C SER A 282 -26.83 18.55 -25.95
N ARG A 283 -27.42 17.49 -26.53
CA ARG A 283 -27.04 16.59 -27.66
C ARG A 283 -25.87 17.06 -28.57
N SER A 284 -25.02 16.23 -29.21
CA SER A 284 -25.38 15.19 -30.21
C SER A 284 -24.16 14.45 -30.83
N THR A 285 -24.25 13.11 -30.95
CA THR A 285 -23.89 12.19 -32.08
C THR A 285 -22.51 12.14 -32.80
N ARG A 286 -21.74 11.04 -32.53
CA ARG A 286 -21.18 9.96 -33.44
C ARG A 286 -20.31 10.30 -34.71
N PRO A 287 -19.59 9.34 -35.35
CA PRO A 287 -18.63 8.30 -34.87
C PRO A 287 -17.38 8.08 -35.80
N CYS A 288 -16.52 7.11 -35.46
CA CYS A 288 -15.50 6.40 -36.29
C CYS A 288 -14.15 7.08 -36.64
N HIS A 289 -13.04 6.54 -36.11
CA HIS A 289 -12.10 5.71 -36.90
C HIS A 289 -10.99 5.10 -36.02
N SER A 290 -10.75 3.81 -36.27
CA SER A 290 -9.69 2.95 -35.77
C SER A 290 -8.38 3.14 -36.54
N SER A 291 -7.23 3.21 -35.84
CA SER A 291 -5.95 2.73 -36.36
C SER A 291 -4.87 2.69 -35.25
N LEU A 292 -4.52 1.48 -34.83
CA LEU A 292 -3.13 1.10 -34.53
C LEU A 292 -2.46 0.74 -35.88
N PRO A 293 -1.13 0.81 -36.01
CA PRO A 293 -0.33 -0.38 -35.70
C PRO A 293 1.01 -0.10 -34.99
N CYS A 294 1.51 -1.17 -34.35
CA CYS A 294 2.89 -1.38 -33.94
C CYS A 294 3.76 -1.89 -35.10
N ASP A 295 5.06 -2.04 -34.81
CA ASP A 295 6.17 -2.64 -35.60
C ASP A 295 6.82 -1.74 -36.66
N SER A 296 8.11 -1.83 -36.98
CA SER A 296 9.36 -2.37 -36.39
C SER A 296 10.45 -2.01 -37.42
N ASP A 297 11.72 -2.08 -37.04
CA ASP A 297 12.91 -2.13 -37.91
C ASP A 297 13.27 -0.91 -38.79
N LEU A 298 14.17 -0.04 -38.27
CA LEU A 298 15.56 0.17 -38.75
C LEU A 298 16.28 1.23 -37.90
#